data_AF-A0A936WJC3-F1
#
_entry.id   AF-A0A936WJC3-F1
#
_cell.length_a   1.000
_cell.length_b   1.000
_cell.length_c   1.000
_cell.angle_alpha   90.00
_cell.angle_beta   90.00
_cell.angle_gamma   90.00
#
_symmetry.space_group_name_H-M   'P 1'
#
loop_
_entity.id
_entity.type
_entity.pdbx_description
1 polymer ?
#
loop_
_entity_poly.entity_id
_entity_poly.type
_entity_poly.pdbx_seq_one_letter_code
_entity_poly.pdbx_strand_id
1 'polypeptide(L)'
;MPGVSVAILRDGRLLWSSGFGWADREARRRADAESVYPVASLTKTFTAALLFDLAREGLLNLDDKMSRYSKEFQSDPARVRHVLSHTSRDVDTLPFSYESGRFKTLTAVAEKAGGKPFQELFWERILDPLDMRDSVPGPDAPEFINEVAGVRDAERASRYREVLAERLARSYRVDRKGRAHPSAEDDLPITLSASSGLLSTVRDLALFDEALDEGRLLPPEMREVLWITPNSIEGPRPYGHGWYVGEIHEVRALWHPGYLPNAGSSLLFKFPDQQLTLIVLANSDGLCAPFAARLLAGDGSASPLTLDFLRLFVEEPRLLMRLPDPNWRKGARRFNRTLAGWARRFPPYSFLEEREARADMERWRESRRRSPSSRETKRGKTVLVKKNMENYNDPH
;
A
#
# COMPACT_ATOMS: atom_id res chain seq x y z
N MET A 1 13.98 2.81 -9.18
CA MET A 1 12.66 2.29 -9.61
C MET A 1 12.58 2.47 -11.13
N PRO A 2 12.15 1.46 -11.91
CA PRO A 2 12.09 1.55 -13.37
C PRO A 2 10.93 2.41 -13.88
N GLY A 3 9.77 2.28 -13.23
CA GLY A 3 8.56 3.07 -13.43
C GLY A 3 7.90 3.40 -12.10
N VAL A 4 7.33 4.60 -12.00
CA VAL A 4 6.59 5.08 -10.83
C VAL A 4 5.42 5.94 -11.34
N SER A 5 4.26 5.79 -10.73
CA SER A 5 3.12 6.69 -10.90
C SER A 5 2.78 7.34 -9.56
N VAL A 6 2.34 8.60 -9.62
CA VAL A 6 2.06 9.44 -8.45
C VAL A 6 0.73 10.16 -8.64
N ALA A 7 -0.07 10.24 -7.59
CA ALA A 7 -1.16 11.21 -7.46
C ALA A 7 -1.00 12.03 -6.18
N ILE A 8 -1.47 13.27 -6.23
CA ILE A 8 -1.62 14.17 -5.09
C ILE A 8 -3.08 14.61 -5.06
N LEU A 9 -3.75 14.40 -3.94
CA LEU A 9 -5.07 14.95 -3.67
C LEU A 9 -4.96 16.13 -2.72
N ARG A 10 -5.89 17.07 -2.87
CA ARG A 10 -6.08 18.21 -1.98
C ARG A 10 -7.56 18.55 -1.88
N ASP A 11 -8.03 18.85 -0.67
CA ASP A 11 -9.42 19.25 -0.39
C ASP A 11 -10.42 18.20 -0.94
N GLY A 12 -10.11 16.92 -0.66
CA GLY A 12 -10.86 15.74 -1.10
C GLY A 12 -10.68 15.34 -2.57
N ARG A 13 -9.96 16.10 -3.39
CA ARG A 13 -9.97 15.96 -4.86
C ARG A 13 -8.59 15.75 -5.47
N LEU A 14 -8.54 15.05 -6.61
CA LEU A 14 -7.33 14.87 -7.39
C LEU A 14 -6.78 16.21 -7.92
N LEU A 15 -5.70 16.70 -7.31
CA LEU A 15 -5.01 17.94 -7.72
C LEU A 15 -4.06 17.69 -8.88
N TRP A 16 -3.34 16.57 -8.86
CA TRP A 16 -2.33 16.24 -9.87
C TRP A 16 -2.07 14.74 -9.92
N SER A 17 -1.78 14.21 -11.12
CA SER A 17 -1.26 12.86 -11.30
C SER A 17 -0.29 12.79 -12.49
N SER A 18 0.70 11.90 -12.41
CA SER A 18 1.65 11.64 -13.50
C SER A 18 2.39 10.32 -13.30
N GLY A 19 3.06 9.85 -14.35
CA GLY A 19 3.99 8.74 -14.29
C GLY A 19 5.38 9.10 -14.83
N PHE A 20 6.37 8.31 -14.41
CA PHE A 20 7.78 8.53 -14.67
C PHE A 20 8.47 7.19 -14.97
N GLY A 21 9.37 7.17 -15.95
CA GLY A 21 10.13 5.97 -16.31
C GLY A 21 9.40 5.08 -17.32
N TRP A 22 9.27 3.79 -17.02
CA TRP A 22 8.67 2.78 -17.89
C TRP A 22 7.71 1.87 -17.10
N ALA A 23 6.47 1.73 -17.55
CA ALA A 23 5.55 0.70 -17.07
C ALA A 23 6.01 -0.68 -17.56
N ASP A 24 6.46 -0.77 -18.82
CA ASP A 24 7.21 -1.90 -19.36
C ASP A 24 8.40 -1.39 -20.18
N ARG A 25 9.61 -1.75 -19.77
CA ARG A 25 10.87 -1.36 -20.42
C ARG A 25 11.13 -2.15 -21.70
N GLU A 26 10.76 -3.43 -21.73
CA GLU A 26 10.96 -4.31 -22.89
C GLU A 26 10.00 -3.93 -24.03
N ALA A 27 8.72 -3.70 -23.70
CA ALA A 27 7.71 -3.19 -24.64
C ALA A 27 7.81 -1.67 -24.90
N ARG A 28 8.73 -0.97 -24.22
CA ARG A 28 8.92 0.50 -24.29
C ARG A 28 7.64 1.31 -23.98
N ARG A 29 6.76 0.80 -23.11
CA ARG A 29 5.58 1.50 -22.62
C ARG A 29 5.95 2.40 -21.44
N ARG A 30 5.62 3.69 -21.55
CA ARG A 30 5.85 4.67 -20.48
C ARG A 30 4.94 4.38 -19.28
N ALA A 31 5.38 4.81 -18.11
CA ALA A 31 4.51 4.90 -16.94
C ALA A 31 3.79 6.26 -16.97
N ASP A 32 2.51 6.25 -16.62
CA ASP A 32 1.58 7.38 -16.59
C ASP A 32 0.58 7.18 -15.43
N ALA A 33 -0.41 8.08 -15.30
CA ALA A 33 -1.38 8.03 -14.20
C ALA A 33 -2.37 6.84 -14.29
N GLU A 34 -2.47 6.19 -15.45
CA GLU A 34 -3.41 5.09 -15.76
C GLU A 34 -2.70 3.73 -15.79
N SER A 35 -1.38 3.71 -15.60
CA SER A 35 -0.58 2.50 -15.42
C SER A 35 -1.01 1.76 -14.15
N VAL A 36 -1.32 0.46 -14.30
CA VAL A 36 -1.85 -0.39 -13.23
C VAL A 36 -0.70 -1.09 -12.50
N TYR A 37 -0.72 -1.12 -11.17
CA TYR A 37 0.30 -1.78 -10.35
C TYR A 37 -0.32 -2.71 -9.31
N PRO A 38 0.33 -3.83 -8.95
CA PRO A 38 0.01 -4.56 -7.73
C PRO A 38 0.20 -3.64 -6.51
N VAL A 39 -0.87 -3.34 -5.77
CA VAL A 39 -0.79 -2.41 -4.62
C VAL A 39 -0.39 -3.12 -3.31
N ALA A 40 -0.17 -4.44 -3.36
CA ALA A 40 0.29 -5.26 -2.25
C ALA A 40 -0.50 -5.01 -0.95
N SER A 41 0.16 -4.72 0.17
CA SER A 41 -0.53 -4.54 1.45
C SER A 41 -1.44 -3.31 1.55
N LEU A 42 -1.43 -2.37 0.60
CA LEU A 42 -2.40 -1.27 0.58
C LEU A 42 -3.85 -1.78 0.49
N THR A 43 -4.07 -2.99 -0.04
CA THR A 43 -5.36 -3.71 -0.01
C THR A 43 -6.00 -3.79 1.39
N LYS A 44 -5.21 -3.76 2.48
CA LYS A 44 -5.72 -3.81 3.86
C LYS A 44 -6.65 -2.64 4.18
N THR A 45 -6.39 -1.45 3.63
CA THR A 45 -7.23 -0.25 3.81
C THR A 45 -8.63 -0.47 3.22
N PHE A 46 -8.72 -1.09 2.05
CA PHE A 46 -9.95 -1.47 1.36
C PHE A 46 -10.71 -2.55 2.12
N THR A 47 -10.01 -3.62 2.55
CA THR A 47 -10.59 -4.70 3.35
C THR A 47 -11.18 -4.18 4.66
N ALA A 48 -10.51 -3.25 5.33
CA ALA A 48 -11.02 -2.64 6.55
C ALA A 48 -12.30 -1.83 6.29
N ALA A 49 -12.33 -1.02 5.22
CA ALA A 49 -13.54 -0.32 4.81
C ALA A 49 -14.71 -1.29 4.50
N LEU A 50 -14.45 -2.36 3.74
CA LEU A 50 -15.43 -3.41 3.42
C LEU A 50 -16.00 -4.12 4.65
N LEU A 51 -15.14 -4.49 5.62
CA LEU A 51 -15.60 -5.15 6.85
C LEU A 51 -16.38 -4.20 7.76
N PHE A 52 -16.02 -2.91 7.79
CA PHE A 52 -16.79 -1.88 8.50
C PHE A 52 -18.15 -1.63 7.82
N ASP A 53 -18.22 -1.68 6.49
CA ASP A 53 -19.48 -1.58 5.73
C ASP A 53 -20.41 -2.77 6.00
N LEU A 54 -19.89 -3.99 5.99
CA LEU A 54 -20.65 -5.18 6.41
C LEU A 54 -21.11 -5.09 7.88
N ALA A 55 -20.33 -4.45 8.76
CA ALA A 55 -20.73 -4.22 10.14
C ALA A 55 -21.80 -3.13 10.29
N ARG A 56 -21.73 -2.06 9.49
CA ARG A 56 -22.75 -1.01 9.36
C ARG A 56 -24.12 -1.57 8.97
N GLU A 57 -24.14 -2.59 8.12
CA GLU A 57 -25.36 -3.30 7.69
C GLU A 57 -25.82 -4.41 8.67
N GLY A 58 -25.08 -4.64 9.76
CA GLY A 58 -25.38 -5.69 10.74
C GLY A 58 -25.09 -7.12 10.25
N LEU A 59 -24.43 -7.28 9.10
CA LEU A 59 -24.00 -8.57 8.55
C LEU A 59 -22.77 -9.13 9.28
N LEU A 60 -22.00 -8.26 9.94
CA LEU A 60 -20.81 -8.60 10.71
C LEU A 60 -20.84 -7.92 12.08
N ASN A 61 -20.42 -8.63 13.12
CA ASN A 61 -20.00 -7.99 14.37
C ASN A 61 -18.47 -8.01 14.44
N LEU A 62 -17.83 -6.84 14.52
CA LEU A 62 -16.37 -6.74 14.66
C LEU A 62 -15.85 -7.38 15.97
N ASP A 63 -16.74 -7.62 16.93
CA ASP A 63 -16.47 -8.34 18.18
C ASP A 63 -16.54 -9.87 18.09
N ASP A 64 -16.97 -10.42 16.96
CA ASP A 64 -17.00 -11.86 16.80
C ASP A 64 -15.59 -12.46 16.87
N LYS A 65 -15.47 -13.59 17.59
CA LYS A 65 -14.23 -14.35 17.65
C LYS A 65 -13.90 -14.90 16.27
N MET A 66 -12.65 -14.75 15.85
CA MET A 66 -12.12 -15.31 14.61
C MET A 66 -12.29 -16.83 14.49
N SER A 67 -12.42 -17.54 15.62
CA SER A 67 -12.77 -18.98 15.66
C SER A 67 -14.14 -19.31 15.04
N ARG A 68 -15.03 -18.32 14.85
CA ARG A 68 -16.27 -18.46 14.07
C ARG A 68 -16.02 -18.58 12.56
N TYR A 69 -14.83 -18.16 12.08
CA TYR A 69 -14.50 -17.99 10.66
C TYR A 69 -13.34 -18.86 10.20
N SER A 70 -12.23 -18.94 10.96
CA SER A 70 -11.08 -19.83 10.66
C SER A 70 -10.79 -20.80 11.81
N LYS A 71 -10.39 -22.03 11.44
CA LYS A 71 -9.94 -23.06 12.40
C LYS A 71 -8.59 -22.73 13.04
N GLU A 72 -7.75 -21.90 12.42
CA GLU A 72 -6.47 -21.46 12.98
C GLU A 72 -6.66 -20.72 14.31
N PHE A 73 -7.81 -20.06 14.48
CA PHE A 73 -8.15 -19.30 15.68
C PHE A 73 -8.96 -20.13 16.72
N GLN A 74 -9.07 -21.46 16.59
CA GLN A 74 -9.77 -22.31 17.59
C GLN A 74 -9.20 -22.15 19.00
N SER A 75 -7.87 -22.16 19.12
CA SER A 75 -7.15 -21.80 20.34
C SER A 75 -6.81 -20.30 20.41
N ASP A 76 -7.13 -19.51 19.38
CA ASP A 76 -7.21 -18.04 19.36
C ASP A 76 -8.16 -17.49 20.47
N PRO A 77 -8.41 -16.18 20.55
CA PRO A 77 -9.76 -15.69 20.79
C PRO A 77 -9.99 -14.36 20.04
N ALA A 78 -9.04 -13.96 19.17
CA ALA A 78 -8.95 -12.66 18.58
C ALA A 78 -10.30 -12.32 17.97
N ARG A 79 -10.75 -11.09 18.20
CA ARG A 79 -11.94 -10.58 17.55
C ARG A 79 -11.57 -10.11 16.15
N VAL A 80 -12.53 -9.97 15.26
CA VAL A 80 -12.29 -9.42 13.92
C VAL A 80 -11.56 -8.07 14.01
N ARG A 81 -11.95 -7.19 14.96
CA ARG A 81 -11.22 -5.92 15.22
C ARG A 81 -9.76 -6.11 15.64
N HIS A 82 -9.41 -7.16 16.38
CA HIS A 82 -8.02 -7.38 16.81
C HIS A 82 -7.11 -7.72 15.62
N VAL A 83 -7.59 -8.57 14.70
CA VAL A 83 -6.85 -8.92 13.49
C VAL A 83 -6.75 -7.73 12.53
N LEU A 84 -7.82 -6.94 12.40
CA LEU A 84 -7.83 -5.68 11.66
C LEU A 84 -6.80 -4.66 12.19
N SER A 85 -6.49 -4.68 13.49
CA SER A 85 -5.54 -3.76 14.12
C SER A 85 -4.17 -4.34 14.43
N HIS A 86 -3.84 -5.53 13.89
CA HIS A 86 -2.59 -6.25 14.19
C HIS A 86 -2.32 -6.40 15.71
N THR A 87 -3.39 -6.63 16.49
CA THR A 87 -3.31 -6.94 17.92
C THR A 87 -3.62 -8.40 18.19
N SER A 88 -2.97 -8.95 19.21
CA SER A 88 -3.17 -10.32 19.68
C SER A 88 -3.89 -10.33 21.04
N ARG A 89 -3.95 -11.50 21.69
CA ARG A 89 -4.64 -11.75 22.97
C ARG A 89 -4.43 -10.68 24.04
N ASP A 90 -3.17 -10.30 24.24
CA ASP A 90 -2.73 -9.41 25.30
C ASP A 90 -2.17 -8.14 24.68
N VAL A 91 -3.06 -7.16 24.51
CA VAL A 91 -2.68 -5.77 24.17
C VAL A 91 -1.70 -5.19 25.20
N ASP A 92 -1.66 -5.75 26.41
CA ASP A 92 -0.90 -5.24 27.55
C ASP A 92 0.60 -5.59 27.54
N THR A 93 1.01 -6.76 27.04
CA THR A 93 2.36 -7.32 27.33
C THR A 93 3.27 -7.61 26.14
N LEU A 94 2.77 -7.56 24.89
CA LEU A 94 3.56 -7.84 23.69
C LEU A 94 3.87 -6.56 22.88
N PRO A 95 5.02 -6.45 22.20
CA PRO A 95 5.28 -5.34 21.28
C PRO A 95 4.36 -5.42 20.04
N PHE A 96 4.23 -4.31 19.31
CA PHE A 96 3.50 -4.28 18.03
C PHE A 96 4.14 -5.24 17.02
N SER A 97 3.32 -6.00 16.29
CA SER A 97 3.78 -6.96 15.28
C SER A 97 2.87 -6.92 14.05
N TYR A 98 3.43 -6.57 12.90
CA TYR A 98 2.67 -6.51 11.64
C TYR A 98 2.45 -7.92 11.05
N GLU A 99 1.34 -8.54 11.43
CA GLU A 99 1.02 -9.93 11.07
C GLU A 99 0.17 -10.05 9.78
N SER A 100 0.79 -9.88 8.61
CA SER A 100 0.05 -9.94 7.32
C SER A 100 -0.64 -11.29 7.04
N GLY A 101 -0.06 -12.41 7.52
CA GLY A 101 -0.68 -13.74 7.40
C GLY A 101 -2.00 -13.84 8.17
N ARG A 102 -2.05 -13.35 9.43
CA ARG A 102 -3.30 -13.27 10.19
C ARG A 102 -4.32 -12.36 9.51
N PHE A 103 -3.89 -11.22 8.98
CA PHE A 103 -4.78 -10.32 8.24
C PHE A 103 -5.40 -11.00 7.01
N LYS A 104 -4.68 -11.89 6.32
CA LYS A 104 -5.22 -12.68 5.18
C LYS A 104 -6.47 -13.49 5.58
N THR A 105 -6.55 -13.97 6.82
CA THR A 105 -7.68 -14.78 7.30
C THR A 105 -9.00 -14.01 7.40
N LEU A 106 -8.96 -12.67 7.36
CA LEU A 106 -10.15 -11.81 7.23
C LEU A 106 -10.91 -12.01 5.90
N THR A 107 -10.29 -12.65 4.90
CA THR A 107 -10.95 -13.04 3.64
C THR A 107 -12.19 -13.90 3.96
N ALA A 108 -12.01 -14.96 4.75
CA ALA A 108 -13.09 -15.86 5.17
C ALA A 108 -14.12 -15.18 6.11
N VAL A 109 -13.76 -14.09 6.78
CA VAL A 109 -14.69 -13.27 7.58
C VAL A 109 -15.64 -12.52 6.65
N ALA A 110 -15.09 -11.80 5.67
CA ALA A 110 -15.88 -11.08 4.67
C ALA A 110 -16.78 -12.02 3.88
N GLU A 111 -16.25 -13.15 3.40
CA GLU A 111 -17.00 -14.13 2.62
C GLU A 111 -18.18 -14.73 3.39
N LYS A 112 -17.96 -15.12 4.65
CA LYS A 112 -19.00 -15.70 5.49
C LYS A 112 -20.05 -14.68 5.95
N ALA A 113 -19.67 -13.41 6.12
CA ALA A 113 -20.60 -12.34 6.49
C ALA A 113 -21.41 -11.83 5.28
N GLY A 114 -20.76 -11.67 4.13
CA GLY A 114 -21.39 -11.19 2.90
C GLY A 114 -22.09 -12.27 2.06
N GLY A 115 -21.85 -13.56 2.35
CA GLY A 115 -22.48 -14.70 1.67
C GLY A 115 -22.01 -14.93 0.23
N LYS A 116 -20.89 -14.31 -0.17
CA LYS A 116 -20.32 -14.30 -1.53
C LYS A 116 -18.79 -14.42 -1.46
N PRO A 117 -18.12 -14.88 -2.53
CA PRO A 117 -16.66 -14.88 -2.60
C PRO A 117 -16.05 -13.48 -2.41
N PHE A 118 -14.80 -13.42 -1.92
CA PHE A 118 -14.20 -12.15 -1.52
C PHE A 118 -14.04 -11.18 -2.70
N GLN A 119 -13.65 -11.68 -3.88
CA GLN A 119 -13.53 -10.88 -5.11
C GLN A 119 -14.87 -10.24 -5.49
N GLU A 120 -15.98 -10.99 -5.38
CA GLU A 120 -17.32 -10.51 -5.71
C GLU A 120 -17.77 -9.39 -4.77
N LEU A 121 -17.62 -9.59 -3.46
CA LEU A 121 -17.86 -8.53 -2.46
C LEU A 121 -17.02 -7.28 -2.73
N PHE A 122 -15.76 -7.46 -3.13
CA PHE A 122 -14.82 -6.37 -3.36
C PHE A 122 -15.21 -5.51 -4.57
N TRP A 123 -15.63 -6.12 -5.69
CA TRP A 123 -16.07 -5.32 -6.84
C TRP A 123 -17.46 -4.72 -6.63
N GLU A 124 -18.41 -5.45 -6.03
CA GLU A 124 -19.78 -4.95 -5.83
C GLU A 124 -19.88 -3.81 -4.81
N ARG A 125 -19.08 -3.85 -3.74
CA ARG A 125 -19.16 -2.86 -2.65
C ARG A 125 -18.10 -1.76 -2.71
N ILE A 126 -16.99 -1.98 -3.41
CA ILE A 126 -15.92 -0.98 -3.52
C ILE A 126 -15.66 -0.56 -4.98
N LEU A 127 -15.30 -1.47 -5.89
CA LEU A 127 -14.80 -1.03 -7.20
C LEU A 127 -15.88 -0.39 -8.08
N ASP A 128 -17.02 -1.06 -8.26
CA ASP A 128 -18.08 -0.58 -9.15
C ASP A 128 -18.82 0.65 -8.56
N PRO A 129 -19.15 0.74 -7.25
CA PRO A 129 -19.77 1.95 -6.66
C PRO A 129 -18.88 3.20 -6.68
N LEU A 130 -17.56 3.03 -6.73
CA LEU A 130 -16.59 4.13 -6.78
C LEU A 130 -16.08 4.45 -8.19
N ASP A 131 -16.58 3.74 -9.21
CA ASP A 131 -16.15 3.85 -10.61
C ASP A 131 -14.65 3.56 -10.83
N MET A 132 -14.06 2.70 -10.00
CA MET A 132 -12.66 2.26 -10.08
C MET A 132 -12.46 1.21 -11.20
N ARG A 133 -12.70 1.63 -12.45
CA ARG A 133 -12.77 0.74 -13.63
C ARG A 133 -11.43 0.10 -14.03
N ASP A 134 -10.31 0.72 -13.68
CA ASP A 134 -8.96 0.25 -14.01
C ASP A 134 -8.36 -0.60 -12.87
N SER A 135 -9.10 -0.77 -11.78
CA SER A 135 -8.72 -1.62 -10.65
C SER A 135 -9.21 -3.04 -10.86
N VAL A 136 -8.33 -4.00 -10.62
CA VAL A 136 -8.59 -5.42 -10.86
C VAL A 136 -8.49 -6.18 -9.54
N PRO A 137 -9.56 -6.86 -9.08
CA PRO A 137 -9.63 -7.55 -7.80
C PRO A 137 -8.91 -8.91 -7.88
N GLY A 138 -7.60 -8.90 -8.12
CA GLY A 138 -6.78 -10.10 -8.33
C GLY A 138 -6.40 -10.30 -9.80
N PRO A 139 -5.16 -10.74 -10.13
CA PRO A 139 -4.77 -11.04 -11.52
C PRO A 139 -5.62 -12.12 -12.18
N ASP A 140 -6.15 -13.04 -11.36
CA ASP A 140 -7.05 -14.15 -11.71
C ASP A 140 -8.52 -13.75 -11.89
N ALA A 141 -8.89 -12.47 -11.66
CA ALA A 141 -10.28 -12.02 -11.74
C ALA A 141 -11.00 -12.37 -13.07
N PRO A 142 -10.35 -12.31 -14.26
CA PRO A 142 -11.01 -12.72 -15.51
C PRO A 142 -11.32 -14.22 -15.60
N GLU A 143 -10.51 -15.07 -14.98
CA GLU A 143 -10.68 -16.51 -14.94
C GLU A 143 -11.73 -16.87 -13.88
N PHE A 144 -11.63 -16.26 -12.70
CA PHE A 144 -12.57 -16.37 -11.60
C PHE A 144 -14.02 -16.10 -12.02
N ILE A 145 -14.27 -15.03 -12.78
CA ILE A 145 -15.61 -14.69 -13.30
C ILE A 145 -16.15 -15.77 -14.26
N ASN A 146 -15.28 -16.49 -14.97
CA ASN A 146 -15.71 -17.60 -15.83
C ASN A 146 -16.07 -18.86 -15.01
N GLU A 147 -15.40 -19.09 -13.88
CA GLU A 147 -15.51 -20.30 -13.05
C GLU A 147 -16.67 -20.24 -12.05
N VAL A 148 -16.93 -19.09 -11.44
CA VAL A 148 -18.01 -18.93 -10.44
C VAL A 148 -19.37 -18.80 -11.14
N ALA A 149 -19.94 -19.96 -11.43
CA ALA A 149 -21.15 -20.16 -12.24
C ALA A 149 -22.43 -19.53 -11.62
N GLY A 150 -22.64 -18.25 -11.91
CA GLY A 150 -23.89 -17.54 -11.64
C GLY A 150 -23.92 -16.15 -12.28
N VAL A 151 -22.80 -15.43 -12.20
CA VAL A 151 -22.61 -14.10 -12.79
C VAL A 151 -21.75 -14.24 -14.05
N ARG A 152 -22.38 -14.50 -15.21
CA ARG A 152 -21.71 -14.44 -16.51
C ARG A 152 -21.50 -13.00 -16.97
N ASP A 153 -20.75 -12.23 -16.19
CA ASP A 153 -20.38 -10.87 -16.53
C ASP A 153 -19.18 -10.86 -17.49
N ALA A 154 -19.47 -11.22 -18.74
CA ALA A 154 -18.50 -11.25 -19.82
C ALA A 154 -17.91 -9.87 -20.11
N GLU A 155 -18.65 -8.78 -19.81
CA GLU A 155 -18.18 -7.41 -19.96
C GLU A 155 -17.12 -7.07 -18.91
N ARG A 156 -17.40 -7.30 -17.61
CA ARG A 156 -16.41 -7.14 -16.52
C ARG A 156 -15.18 -8.02 -16.76
N ALA A 157 -15.37 -9.28 -17.16
CA ALA A 157 -14.24 -10.18 -17.47
C ALA A 157 -13.42 -9.68 -18.67
N SER A 158 -14.06 -9.12 -19.71
CA SER A 158 -13.35 -8.50 -20.84
C SER A 158 -12.59 -7.24 -20.42
N ARG A 159 -13.23 -6.35 -19.65
CA ARG A 159 -12.63 -5.14 -19.07
C ARG A 159 -11.35 -5.48 -18.30
N TYR A 160 -11.40 -6.47 -17.41
CA TYR A 160 -10.22 -6.86 -16.64
C TYR A 160 -9.11 -7.46 -17.52
N ARG A 161 -9.42 -8.23 -18.58
CA ARG A 161 -8.39 -8.69 -19.53
C ARG A 161 -7.73 -7.55 -20.28
N GLU A 162 -8.51 -6.57 -20.74
CA GLU A 162 -8.00 -5.36 -21.42
C GLU A 162 -7.07 -4.55 -20.50
N VAL A 163 -7.52 -4.26 -19.28
CA VAL A 163 -6.74 -3.53 -18.26
C VAL A 163 -5.42 -4.27 -17.93
N LEU A 164 -5.46 -5.59 -17.75
CA LEU A 164 -4.27 -6.40 -17.48
C LEU A 164 -3.33 -6.51 -18.69
N ALA A 165 -3.85 -6.59 -19.91
CA ALA A 165 -3.05 -6.68 -21.14
C ALA A 165 -2.37 -5.35 -21.51
N GLU A 166 -3.09 -4.24 -21.39
CA GLU A 166 -2.65 -2.94 -21.90
C GLU A 166 -1.98 -2.06 -20.84
N ARG A 167 -2.50 -2.05 -19.60
CA ARG A 167 -2.15 -1.04 -18.58
C ARG A 167 -1.25 -1.58 -17.47
N LEU A 168 -1.28 -2.88 -17.18
CA LEU A 168 -0.43 -3.49 -16.14
C LEU A 168 1.05 -3.16 -16.31
N ALA A 169 1.64 -2.47 -15.34
CA ALA A 169 3.06 -2.20 -15.28
C ALA A 169 3.82 -3.48 -14.93
N ARG A 170 4.74 -3.89 -15.79
CA ARG A 170 5.59 -5.06 -15.59
C ARG A 170 6.45 -4.86 -14.35
N SER A 171 6.35 -5.78 -13.40
CA SER A 171 7.10 -5.72 -12.13
C SER A 171 8.56 -6.14 -12.31
N TYR A 172 9.49 -5.41 -11.69
CA TYR A 172 10.93 -5.61 -11.83
C TYR A 172 11.68 -5.73 -10.50
N ARG A 173 12.54 -6.75 -10.42
CA ARG A 173 13.61 -6.79 -9.42
C ARG A 173 14.79 -5.95 -9.86
N VAL A 174 15.22 -5.04 -8.98
CA VAL A 174 16.37 -4.16 -9.23
C VAL A 174 17.62 -4.76 -8.58
N ASP A 175 18.61 -5.10 -9.40
CA ASP A 175 19.87 -5.66 -8.91
C ASP A 175 20.80 -4.62 -8.26
N ARG A 176 21.90 -5.12 -7.69
CA ARG A 176 22.95 -4.39 -6.96
C ARG A 176 23.59 -3.25 -7.76
N LYS A 177 23.53 -3.32 -9.09
CA LYS A 177 24.08 -2.34 -10.04
C LYS A 177 22.98 -1.38 -10.54
N GLY A 178 21.78 -1.41 -9.93
CA GLY A 178 20.62 -0.63 -10.33
C GLY A 178 19.92 -1.14 -11.60
N ARG A 179 20.27 -2.35 -12.09
CA ARG A 179 19.68 -2.89 -13.33
C ARG A 179 18.38 -3.60 -13.00
N ALA A 180 17.32 -3.21 -13.71
CA ALA A 180 16.02 -3.87 -13.62
C ALA A 180 16.00 -5.18 -14.42
N HIS A 181 15.45 -6.24 -13.83
CA HIS A 181 15.16 -7.53 -14.45
C HIS A 181 13.70 -7.86 -14.15
N PRO A 182 12.92 -8.46 -15.06
CA PRO A 182 11.59 -8.95 -14.74
C PRO A 182 11.61 -9.80 -13.46
N SER A 183 10.56 -9.67 -12.66
CA SER A 183 10.38 -10.44 -11.40
C SER A 183 10.08 -11.91 -11.72
N ALA A 184 10.28 -12.81 -10.77
CA ALA A 184 9.79 -14.18 -10.91
C ALA A 184 8.26 -14.21 -10.77
N GLU A 185 7.61 -15.24 -11.31
CA GLU A 185 6.16 -15.44 -11.13
C GLU A 185 5.81 -15.63 -9.65
N ASP A 186 6.65 -16.35 -8.90
CA ASP A 186 6.54 -16.53 -7.44
C ASP A 186 6.70 -15.23 -6.61
N ASP A 187 7.23 -14.14 -7.20
CA ASP A 187 7.31 -12.83 -6.54
C ASP A 187 6.01 -12.00 -6.74
N LEU A 188 5.03 -12.48 -7.51
CA LEU A 188 3.80 -11.76 -7.88
C LEU A 188 2.57 -12.26 -7.12
N PRO A 189 1.54 -11.41 -6.88
CA PRO A 189 0.26 -11.90 -6.41
C PRO A 189 -0.37 -12.81 -7.46
N ILE A 190 -1.16 -13.78 -7.01
CA ILE A 190 -1.94 -14.69 -7.87
C ILE A 190 -3.44 -14.37 -7.77
N THR A 191 -3.93 -14.14 -6.55
CA THR A 191 -5.35 -13.91 -6.24
C THR A 191 -5.53 -12.77 -5.24
N LEU A 192 -6.74 -12.21 -5.16
CA LEU A 192 -7.11 -11.25 -4.14
C LEU A 192 -7.36 -11.93 -2.79
N SER A 193 -6.89 -11.27 -1.73
CA SER A 193 -7.19 -11.62 -0.35
C SER A 193 -7.28 -10.36 0.50
N ALA A 194 -7.83 -10.50 1.70
CA ALA A 194 -7.89 -9.43 2.70
C ALA A 194 -6.55 -8.68 2.90
N SER A 195 -5.42 -9.36 2.78
CA SER A 195 -4.09 -8.79 3.03
C SER A 195 -3.43 -8.12 1.83
N SER A 196 -3.80 -8.51 0.61
CA SER A 196 -3.06 -8.21 -0.64
C SER A 196 -3.73 -8.83 -1.87
N GLY A 197 -3.41 -8.30 -3.06
CA GLY A 197 -3.73 -8.92 -4.36
C GLY A 197 -4.48 -7.99 -5.32
N LEU A 198 -5.00 -6.87 -4.81
CA LEU A 198 -5.55 -5.79 -5.62
C LEU A 198 -4.48 -5.22 -6.57
N LEU A 199 -4.89 -4.96 -7.81
CA LEU A 199 -4.16 -4.11 -8.76
C LEU A 199 -4.98 -2.84 -8.99
N SER A 200 -4.31 -1.69 -9.09
CA SER A 200 -4.99 -0.40 -9.23
C SER A 200 -4.09 0.66 -9.87
N THR A 201 -4.67 1.79 -10.24
CA THR A 201 -3.98 2.99 -10.75
C THR A 201 -3.90 4.06 -9.66
N VAL A 202 -3.07 5.09 -9.84
CA VAL A 202 -3.06 6.24 -8.91
C VAL A 202 -4.33 7.10 -9.03
N ARG A 203 -5.13 6.94 -10.09
CA ARG A 203 -6.43 7.62 -10.25
C ARG A 203 -7.54 6.90 -9.52
N ASP A 204 -7.62 5.58 -9.64
CA ASP A 204 -8.63 4.79 -8.94
C ASP A 204 -8.43 4.86 -7.42
N LEU A 205 -7.17 4.80 -6.95
CA LEU A 205 -6.86 5.04 -5.54
C LEU A 205 -7.20 6.46 -5.07
N ALA A 206 -7.26 7.44 -5.99
CA ALA A 206 -7.75 8.79 -5.68
C ALA A 206 -9.28 8.82 -5.54
N LEU A 207 -10.03 8.06 -6.35
CA LEU A 207 -11.48 7.88 -6.18
C LEU A 207 -11.82 7.20 -4.85
N PHE A 208 -11.01 6.22 -4.41
CA PHE A 208 -11.12 5.61 -3.08
C PHE A 208 -10.89 6.62 -1.95
N ASP A 209 -9.86 7.47 -2.06
CA ASP A 209 -9.54 8.47 -1.05
C ASP A 209 -10.62 9.58 -0.96
N GLU A 210 -11.12 10.06 -2.11
CA GLU A 210 -12.24 11.00 -2.21
C GLU A 210 -13.51 10.41 -1.59
N ALA A 211 -13.85 9.16 -1.92
CA ALA A 211 -15.03 8.49 -1.37
C ALA A 211 -14.94 8.18 0.13
N LEU A 212 -13.74 7.99 0.66
CA LEU A 212 -13.50 7.86 2.09
C LEU A 212 -13.64 9.21 2.80
N ASP A 213 -13.21 10.31 2.19
CA ASP A 213 -13.36 11.66 2.76
C ASP A 213 -14.80 12.20 2.70
N GLU A 214 -15.51 11.98 1.59
CA GLU A 214 -16.91 12.37 1.41
C GLU A 214 -17.90 11.51 2.21
N GLY A 215 -17.42 10.45 2.86
CA GLY A 215 -18.24 9.50 3.60
C GLY A 215 -19.13 8.59 2.73
N ARG A 216 -18.81 8.48 1.43
CA ARG A 216 -19.51 7.60 0.47
C ARG A 216 -19.27 6.12 0.73
N LEU A 217 -18.11 5.76 1.27
CA LEU A 217 -17.80 4.38 1.71
C LEU A 217 -18.31 4.09 3.12
N LEU A 218 -18.08 5.01 4.06
CA LEU A 218 -18.45 4.88 5.47
C LEU A 218 -18.84 6.25 6.02
N PRO A 219 -19.87 6.34 6.88
CA PRO A 219 -20.18 7.58 7.59
C PRO A 219 -18.96 8.14 8.35
N PRO A 220 -18.79 9.46 8.47
CA PRO A 220 -17.61 10.09 9.08
C PRO A 220 -17.25 9.54 10.46
N GLU A 221 -18.24 9.22 11.29
CA GLU A 221 -18.06 8.65 12.63
C GLU A 221 -17.42 7.26 12.55
N MET A 222 -17.88 6.43 11.62
CA MET A 222 -17.38 5.08 11.40
C MET A 222 -16.01 5.08 10.72
N ARG A 223 -15.76 6.06 9.84
CA ARG A 223 -14.45 6.33 9.25
C ARG A 223 -13.41 6.71 10.30
N GLU A 224 -13.72 7.59 11.26
CA GLU A 224 -12.76 7.88 12.34
C GLU A 224 -12.43 6.64 13.18
N VAL A 225 -13.38 5.70 13.38
CA VAL A 225 -13.11 4.43 14.07
C VAL A 225 -12.13 3.52 13.30
N LEU A 226 -12.06 3.59 11.96
CA LEU A 226 -10.97 2.94 11.20
C LEU A 226 -9.59 3.45 11.65
N TRP A 227 -9.50 4.70 12.08
CA TRP A 227 -8.26 5.38 12.43
C TRP A 227 -8.00 5.46 13.94
N ILE A 228 -8.87 4.89 14.78
CA ILE A 228 -8.60 4.70 16.20
C ILE A 228 -7.60 3.56 16.37
N THR A 229 -6.49 3.85 17.05
CA THR A 229 -5.51 2.82 17.43
C THR A 229 -5.85 2.23 18.81
N PRO A 230 -5.62 0.92 19.02
CA PRO A 230 -5.73 0.33 20.35
C PRO A 230 -4.55 0.78 21.22
N ASN A 231 -4.79 0.96 22.51
CA ASN A 231 -3.74 1.24 23.50
C ASN A 231 -3.06 -0.05 23.99
N SER A 232 -1.83 0.10 24.49
CA SER A 232 -1.11 -0.85 25.35
C SER A 232 -0.59 -0.14 26.60
N ILE A 233 0.07 -0.89 27.49
CA ILE A 233 0.82 -0.34 28.63
C ILE A 233 1.93 0.63 28.18
N GLU A 234 2.46 0.47 26.97
CA GLU A 234 3.52 1.33 26.41
C GLU A 234 2.97 2.57 25.66
N GLY A 235 1.64 2.71 25.55
CA GLY A 235 0.97 3.81 24.84
C GLY A 235 0.12 3.34 23.64
N PRO A 236 -0.33 4.25 22.76
CA PRO A 236 -1.09 3.88 21.57
C PRO A 236 -0.23 3.06 20.60
N ARG A 237 -0.81 2.00 20.01
CA ARG A 237 -0.18 1.28 18.89
C ARG A 237 -0.14 2.18 17.64
N PRO A 238 0.79 1.97 16.70
CA PRO A 238 0.89 2.78 15.49
C PRO A 238 -0.07 2.35 14.36
N TYR A 239 -1.08 1.52 14.66
CA TYR A 239 -1.95 0.90 13.66
C TYR A 239 -3.41 0.87 14.14
N GLY A 240 -4.30 1.47 13.36
CA GLY A 240 -5.76 1.40 13.52
C GLY A 240 -6.30 0.17 12.82
N HIS A 241 -7.50 0.22 12.23
CA HIS A 241 -8.08 -0.88 11.49
C HIS A 241 -7.67 -0.81 10.01
N GLY A 242 -6.64 -1.58 9.62
CA GLY A 242 -6.12 -1.61 8.25
C GLY A 242 -5.29 -0.39 7.82
N TRP A 243 -4.93 0.50 8.75
CA TRP A 243 -4.20 1.75 8.53
C TRP A 243 -3.10 1.93 9.58
N TYR A 244 -1.91 2.38 9.19
CA TYR A 244 -1.01 3.02 10.16
C TYR A 244 -1.53 4.41 10.51
N VAL A 245 -1.37 4.79 11.77
CA VAL A 245 -1.87 6.05 12.34
C VAL A 245 -0.84 6.57 13.33
N GLY A 246 -0.55 7.86 13.28
CA GLY A 246 0.33 8.54 14.22
C GLY A 246 0.50 10.00 13.86
N GLU A 247 1.62 10.58 14.27
CA GLU A 247 2.01 11.94 13.94
C GLU A 247 3.38 11.96 13.25
N ILE A 248 3.57 12.86 12.30
CA ILE A 248 4.87 13.16 11.71
C ILE A 248 5.03 14.68 11.82
N HIS A 249 6.06 15.13 12.55
CA HIS A 249 6.29 16.55 12.85
C HIS A 249 5.04 17.27 13.41
N GLU A 250 4.39 16.69 14.43
CA GLU A 250 3.15 17.23 15.04
C GLU A 250 1.97 17.39 14.06
N VAL A 251 1.97 16.62 12.97
CA VAL A 251 0.87 16.54 12.00
C VAL A 251 0.29 15.14 12.01
N ARG A 252 -1.02 15.02 12.26
CA ARG A 252 -1.77 13.76 12.19
C ARG A 252 -1.59 13.13 10.80
N ALA A 253 -1.04 11.93 10.77
CA ALA A 253 -0.73 11.18 9.57
C ALA A 253 -1.37 9.79 9.60
N LEU A 254 -1.93 9.40 8.47
CA LEU A 254 -2.40 8.04 8.20
C LEU A 254 -1.61 7.51 7.01
N TRP A 255 -1.20 6.24 7.04
CA TRP A 255 -0.49 5.68 5.90
C TRP A 255 -0.65 4.18 5.75
N HIS A 256 -0.30 3.68 4.56
CA HIS A 256 -0.05 2.26 4.37
C HIS A 256 1.01 2.02 3.30
N PRO A 257 2.12 1.31 3.63
CA PRO A 257 3.03 0.78 2.62
C PRO A 257 2.45 -0.51 2.02
N GLY A 258 2.48 -0.65 0.70
CA GLY A 258 2.49 -1.95 0.05
C GLY A 258 3.92 -2.35 -0.25
N TYR A 259 4.33 -3.51 0.24
CA TYR A 259 5.65 -4.07 -0.01
C TYR A 259 5.51 -5.46 -0.61
N LEU A 260 5.99 -5.63 -1.84
CA LEU A 260 6.08 -6.90 -2.55
C LEU A 260 7.55 -7.12 -2.93
N PRO A 261 8.32 -7.85 -2.10
CA PRO A 261 9.76 -8.05 -2.31
C PRO A 261 10.08 -8.45 -3.75
N ASN A 262 11.20 -7.95 -4.27
CA ASN A 262 11.65 -8.17 -5.66
C ASN A 262 10.71 -7.69 -6.79
N ALA A 263 9.46 -7.31 -6.56
CA ALA A 263 8.51 -7.04 -7.66
C ALA A 263 7.91 -5.64 -7.67
N GLY A 264 7.37 -5.17 -6.53
CA GLY A 264 6.53 -3.97 -6.53
C GLY A 264 6.46 -3.30 -5.16
N SER A 265 6.06 -2.03 -5.17
CA SER A 265 5.73 -1.33 -3.92
C SER A 265 4.77 -0.18 -4.16
N SER A 266 3.95 0.10 -3.15
CA SER A 266 3.00 1.20 -3.11
C SER A 266 3.13 1.94 -1.80
N LEU A 267 2.69 3.19 -1.78
CA LEU A 267 2.70 4.02 -0.59
C LEU A 267 1.55 5.03 -0.68
N LEU A 268 0.66 5.01 0.30
CA LEU A 268 -0.37 6.02 0.50
C LEU A 268 -0.08 6.72 1.82
N PHE A 269 0.01 8.05 1.79
CA PHE A 269 0.06 8.93 2.97
C PHE A 269 -1.10 9.92 2.90
N LYS A 270 -1.81 10.08 4.00
CA LYS A 270 -2.94 11.01 4.16
C LYS A 270 -2.74 11.86 5.41
N PHE A 271 -3.05 13.14 5.29
CA PHE A 271 -2.99 14.15 6.34
C PHE A 271 -4.38 14.78 6.45
N PRO A 272 -5.31 14.15 7.21
CA PRO A 272 -6.74 14.49 7.17
C PRO A 272 -7.01 15.95 7.52
N ASP A 273 -6.32 16.46 8.53
CA ASP A 273 -6.51 17.82 9.06
C ASP A 273 -6.04 18.92 8.07
N GLN A 274 -5.26 18.55 7.06
CA GLN A 274 -4.85 19.41 5.95
C GLN A 274 -5.55 19.06 4.63
N GLN A 275 -6.42 18.05 4.63
CA GLN A 275 -7.09 17.48 3.47
C GLN A 275 -6.11 17.14 2.32
N LEU A 276 -4.95 16.58 2.64
CA LEU A 276 -3.90 16.26 1.67
C LEU A 276 -3.61 14.75 1.64
N THR A 277 -3.49 14.19 0.45
CA THR A 277 -3.11 12.78 0.25
C THR A 277 -2.04 12.66 -0.83
N LEU A 278 -1.05 11.82 -0.59
CA LEU A 278 -0.02 11.40 -1.54
C LEU A 278 -0.19 9.90 -1.82
N ILE A 279 -0.29 9.53 -3.09
CA ILE A 279 -0.40 8.14 -3.55
C ILE A 279 0.74 7.86 -4.53
N VAL A 280 1.50 6.79 -4.30
CA VAL A 280 2.67 6.44 -5.11
C VAL A 280 2.70 4.94 -5.38
N LEU A 281 2.81 4.55 -6.65
CA LEU A 281 2.87 3.15 -7.10
C LEU A 281 4.15 2.93 -7.92
N ALA A 282 4.87 1.83 -7.67
CA ALA A 282 6.15 1.54 -8.32
C ALA A 282 6.25 0.07 -8.75
N ASN A 283 6.72 -0.17 -9.98
CA ASN A 283 6.96 -1.51 -10.53
C ASN A 283 8.34 -2.08 -10.13
N SER A 284 8.74 -1.80 -8.90
CA SER A 284 9.87 -2.42 -8.22
C SER A 284 9.67 -2.25 -6.72
N ASP A 285 10.30 -3.08 -5.91
CA ASP A 285 10.24 -3.01 -4.45
C ASP A 285 10.89 -1.75 -3.83
N GLY A 286 11.60 -0.95 -4.64
CA GLY A 286 12.47 0.14 -4.18
C GLY A 286 11.81 1.39 -3.59
N LEU A 287 10.48 1.52 -3.57
CA LEU A 287 9.79 2.59 -2.83
C LEU A 287 9.79 2.28 -1.32
N CYS A 288 9.58 1.01 -0.97
CA CYS A 288 9.44 0.56 0.41
C CYS A 288 10.66 -0.22 0.92
N ALA A 289 11.33 -1.01 0.08
CA ALA A 289 12.41 -1.93 0.49
C ALA A 289 13.56 -1.30 1.31
N PRO A 290 13.99 -0.05 1.07
CA PRO A 290 15.03 0.58 1.90
C PRO A 290 14.57 0.92 3.32
N PHE A 291 13.26 1.10 3.52
CA PHE A 291 12.66 1.65 4.74
C PHE A 291 11.70 0.66 5.42
N ALA A 292 11.51 -0.53 4.84
CA ALA A 292 10.45 -1.47 5.19
C ALA A 292 10.43 -1.84 6.68
N ALA A 293 11.60 -1.98 7.31
CA ALA A 293 11.68 -2.28 8.75
C ALA A 293 11.09 -1.17 9.63
N ARG A 294 11.22 0.10 9.24
CA ARG A 294 10.68 1.27 9.96
C ARG A 294 9.21 1.51 9.59
N LEU A 295 8.90 1.52 8.29
CA LEU A 295 7.53 1.69 7.78
C LEU A 295 6.56 0.63 8.31
N LEU A 296 7.02 -0.62 8.48
CA LEU A 296 6.22 -1.72 9.06
C LEU A 296 6.29 -1.81 10.59
N ALA A 297 7.16 -1.03 11.24
CA ALA A 297 7.17 -0.85 12.70
C ALA A 297 6.30 0.33 13.14
N GLY A 298 5.71 1.09 12.21
CA GLY A 298 4.89 2.26 12.54
C GLY A 298 5.61 3.60 12.49
N ASP A 299 6.77 3.68 11.85
CA ASP A 299 7.45 4.96 11.59
C ASP A 299 7.17 5.44 10.16
N GLY A 300 6.23 6.38 10.03
CA GLY A 300 5.88 7.03 8.76
C GLY A 300 6.91 8.05 8.27
N SER A 301 7.79 8.55 9.15
CA SER A 301 8.86 9.52 8.79
C SER A 301 9.98 8.88 7.95
N ALA A 302 10.11 7.55 8.02
CA ALA A 302 11.17 6.78 7.37
C ALA A 302 11.22 6.90 5.83
N SER A 303 10.15 7.40 5.19
CA SER A 303 10.08 7.64 3.75
C SER A 303 10.55 9.06 3.41
N PRO A 304 11.69 9.24 2.69
CA PRO A 304 12.14 10.57 2.26
C PRO A 304 11.09 11.31 1.42
N LEU A 305 10.30 10.57 0.64
CA LEU A 305 9.25 11.14 -0.21
C LEU A 305 8.09 11.70 0.62
N THR A 306 7.87 11.17 1.82
CA THR A 306 6.88 11.68 2.77
C THR A 306 7.37 12.95 3.45
N LEU A 307 8.65 12.98 3.87
CA LEU A 307 9.28 14.18 4.42
C LEU A 307 9.32 15.32 3.38
N ASP A 308 9.72 15.02 2.14
CA ASP A 308 9.69 15.99 1.02
C ASP A 308 8.26 16.50 0.78
N PHE A 309 7.24 15.63 0.84
CA PHE A 309 5.84 16.03 0.64
C PHE A 309 5.30 16.90 1.79
N LEU A 310 5.53 16.50 3.05
CA LEU A 310 5.18 17.28 4.24
C LEU A 310 5.78 18.68 4.18
N ARG A 311 7.08 18.77 3.91
CA ARG A 311 7.78 20.04 3.76
C ARG A 311 7.12 20.92 2.70
N LEU A 312 6.93 20.40 1.49
CA LEU A 312 6.45 21.18 0.34
C LEU A 312 4.97 21.59 0.42
N PHE A 313 4.11 20.79 1.08
CA PHE A 313 2.65 20.97 1.03
C PHE A 313 1.98 21.25 2.38
N VAL A 314 2.60 20.87 3.50
CA VAL A 314 2.03 20.99 4.86
C VAL A 314 2.76 22.04 5.72
N GLU A 315 4.10 22.07 5.69
CA GLU A 315 4.90 22.92 6.59
C GLU A 315 5.23 24.30 6.03
N GLU A 316 5.59 24.43 4.74
CA GLU A 316 5.87 25.74 4.10
C GLU A 316 4.75 26.79 4.35
N PRO A 317 3.43 26.44 4.33
CA PRO A 317 2.36 27.36 4.73
C PRO A 317 2.40 27.81 6.19
N ARG A 318 2.82 26.95 7.14
CA ARG A 318 3.00 27.31 8.55
C ARG A 318 4.26 28.18 8.76
N LEU A 319 5.27 28.04 7.91
CA LEU A 319 6.53 28.77 7.94
C LEU A 319 6.48 30.16 7.25
N LEU A 320 5.30 30.63 6.83
CA LEU A 320 5.11 31.88 6.04
C LEU A 320 5.92 31.93 4.73
N MET A 321 6.43 30.80 4.24
CA MET A 321 7.13 30.72 2.96
C MET A 321 6.18 30.28 1.85
N ARG A 322 6.03 31.15 0.84
CA ARG A 322 5.44 30.75 -0.44
C ARG A 322 6.56 30.24 -1.34
N LEU A 323 6.57 28.93 -1.60
CA LEU A 323 7.22 28.41 -2.80
C LEU A 323 6.66 29.15 -4.03
N PRO A 324 7.51 29.62 -4.97
CA PRO A 324 7.03 30.25 -6.18
C PRO A 324 6.14 29.28 -6.98
N ASP A 325 5.05 29.73 -7.59
CA ASP A 325 4.28 28.87 -8.50
C ASP A 325 5.21 28.26 -9.57
N PRO A 326 5.36 26.93 -9.62
CA PRO A 326 6.26 26.27 -10.58
C PRO A 326 5.74 26.32 -12.03
N ASN A 327 4.70 27.11 -12.33
CA ASN A 327 4.14 27.40 -13.65
C ASN A 327 3.97 26.11 -14.45
N TRP A 328 2.94 25.37 -14.03
CA TRP A 328 2.59 24.01 -14.45
C TRP A 328 2.42 23.82 -15.97
N ARG A 329 2.33 24.91 -16.75
CA ARG A 329 2.29 24.89 -18.22
C ARG A 329 3.65 24.61 -18.88
N LYS A 330 4.73 24.44 -18.10
CA LYS A 330 6.10 24.18 -18.59
C LYS A 330 6.43 22.68 -18.57
N GLY A 331 6.83 22.13 -19.72
CA GLY A 331 7.18 20.70 -19.84
C GLY A 331 8.29 20.22 -18.90
N ALA A 332 8.25 18.92 -18.56
CA ALA A 332 8.96 18.28 -17.44
C ALA A 332 10.46 18.64 -17.28
N ARG A 333 11.23 18.79 -18.37
CA ARG A 333 12.66 19.20 -18.30
C ARG A 333 12.89 20.60 -17.71
N ARG A 334 11.87 21.47 -17.71
CA ARG A 334 11.94 22.83 -17.15
C ARG A 334 11.43 22.83 -15.70
N PHE A 335 10.37 22.09 -15.42
CA PHE A 335 9.87 21.81 -14.06
C PHE A 335 10.95 21.18 -13.16
N ASN A 336 11.57 20.08 -13.59
CA ASN A 336 12.64 19.42 -12.84
C ASN A 336 13.86 20.33 -12.61
N ARG A 337 14.12 21.27 -13.53
CA ARG A 337 15.18 22.28 -13.39
C ARG A 337 14.83 23.37 -12.39
N THR A 338 13.55 23.70 -12.25
CA THR A 338 13.03 24.61 -11.22
C THR A 338 13.17 23.97 -9.84
N LEU A 339 12.73 22.72 -9.67
CA LEU A 339 12.90 21.96 -8.42
C LEU A 339 14.39 21.82 -8.03
N ALA A 340 15.27 21.47 -8.97
CA ALA A 340 16.72 21.44 -8.74
C ALA A 340 17.35 22.84 -8.54
N GLY A 341 16.61 23.92 -8.82
CA GLY A 341 16.97 25.28 -8.43
C GLY A 341 16.59 25.55 -6.97
N TRP A 342 15.38 25.15 -6.56
CA TRP A 342 14.88 25.28 -5.19
C TRP A 342 15.72 24.48 -4.21
N ALA A 343 16.05 23.21 -4.51
CA ALA A 343 16.89 22.36 -3.66
C ALA A 343 18.33 22.90 -3.44
N ARG A 344 18.78 23.89 -4.23
CA ARG A 344 20.05 24.61 -4.03
C ARG A 344 19.88 25.94 -3.29
N ARG A 345 18.68 26.53 -3.33
CA ARG A 345 18.34 27.82 -2.71
C ARG A 345 17.78 27.65 -1.29
N PHE A 346 17.15 26.51 -1.04
CA PHE A 346 16.61 26.07 0.24
C PHE A 346 17.30 24.73 0.56
N PRO A 347 18.41 24.73 1.32
CA PRO A 347 19.06 23.48 1.72
C PRO A 347 18.08 22.55 2.46
N PRO A 348 18.36 21.23 2.55
CA PRO A 348 17.57 20.33 3.38
C PRO A 348 17.45 20.87 4.80
N TYR A 349 16.25 20.81 5.37
CA TYR A 349 16.09 21.06 6.79
C TYR A 349 16.82 19.91 7.50
N SER A 350 17.72 20.23 8.43
CA SER A 350 18.58 19.22 9.07
C SER A 350 17.83 18.44 10.17
N PHE A 351 16.66 17.91 9.85
CA PHE A 351 15.97 16.93 10.68
C PHE A 351 16.77 15.62 10.73
N LEU A 352 16.67 14.92 11.85
CA LEU A 352 17.39 13.67 12.09
C LEU A 352 16.90 12.59 11.12
N GLU A 353 15.59 12.56 10.91
CA GLU A 353 14.81 11.70 10.03
C GLU A 353 15.32 11.76 8.57
N GLU A 354 15.56 12.96 8.02
CA GLU A 354 16.14 13.12 6.67
C GLU A 354 17.53 12.46 6.56
N ARG A 355 18.36 12.57 7.61
CA ARG A 355 19.71 11.97 7.63
C ARG A 355 19.63 10.46 7.80
N GLU A 356 18.74 9.98 8.65
CA GLU A 356 18.55 8.55 8.88
C GLU A 356 17.97 7.84 7.66
N ALA A 357 16.95 8.41 7.00
CA ALA A 357 16.37 7.84 5.80
C ALA A 357 17.38 7.80 4.63
N ARG A 358 18.28 8.79 4.53
CA ARG A 358 19.44 8.70 3.61
C ARG A 358 20.37 7.55 4.00
N ALA A 359 20.67 7.38 5.29
CA ALA A 359 21.50 6.29 5.79
C ALA A 359 20.85 4.90 5.58
N ASP A 360 19.53 4.77 5.72
CA ASP A 360 18.78 3.54 5.42
C ASP A 360 18.85 3.19 3.93
N MET A 361 18.72 4.20 3.05
CA MET A 361 18.92 4.01 1.61
C MET A 361 20.34 3.55 1.26
N GLU A 362 21.36 4.06 1.96
CA GLU A 362 22.75 3.63 1.80
C GLU A 362 23.00 2.23 2.35
N ARG A 363 22.51 1.91 3.55
CA ARG A 363 22.55 0.57 4.15
C ARG A 363 21.90 -0.47 3.24
N TRP A 364 20.74 -0.17 2.66
CA TRP A 364 20.04 -1.05 1.73
C TRP A 364 20.80 -1.26 0.41
N ARG A 365 21.42 -0.20 -0.13
CA ARG A 365 22.32 -0.32 -1.30
C ARG A 365 23.52 -1.20 -0.99
N GLU A 366 24.10 -1.07 0.21
CA GLU A 366 25.25 -1.88 0.63
C GLU A 366 24.88 -3.34 0.92
N SER A 367 23.76 -3.61 1.59
CA SER A 367 23.31 -4.98 1.85
C SER A 367 23.09 -5.73 0.54
N ARG A 368 22.49 -5.08 -0.47
CA ARG A 368 22.41 -5.64 -1.83
C ARG A 368 23.78 -5.87 -2.44
N ARG A 369 24.78 -4.99 -2.27
CA ARG A 369 26.17 -5.24 -2.75
C ARG A 369 26.80 -6.48 -2.13
N ARG A 370 26.57 -6.74 -0.85
CA ARG A 370 27.26 -7.79 -0.06
C ARG A 370 26.66 -9.21 -0.18
N SER A 371 25.41 -9.38 -0.62
CA SER A 371 24.88 -10.73 -0.88
C SER A 371 25.73 -11.46 -1.96
N PRO A 372 25.98 -12.78 -1.88
CA PRO A 372 26.68 -13.51 -2.94
C PRO A 372 25.88 -13.54 -4.24
N SER A 373 26.53 -13.57 -5.41
CA SER A 373 25.83 -13.90 -6.65
C SER A 373 25.36 -15.37 -6.60
N SER A 374 24.26 -15.71 -7.29
CA SER A 374 23.64 -17.04 -7.31
C SER A 374 24.46 -18.11 -8.07
N ARG A 375 25.79 -18.12 -7.91
CA ARG A 375 26.73 -19.06 -8.51
C ARG A 375 27.54 -19.89 -7.49
N GLU A 376 27.51 -19.57 -6.20
CA GLU A 376 28.33 -20.28 -5.19
C GLU A 376 27.59 -21.30 -4.31
N THR A 377 26.25 -21.43 -4.42
CA THR A 377 25.45 -22.48 -3.76
C THR A 377 25.68 -23.90 -4.32
N LYS A 378 26.87 -24.19 -4.88
CA LYS A 378 27.30 -25.53 -5.33
C LYS A 378 28.41 -26.18 -4.49
N ARG A 379 28.84 -25.56 -3.39
CA ARG A 379 29.65 -26.24 -2.35
C ARG A 379 29.06 -25.96 -0.97
N GLY A 380 28.65 -27.03 -0.28
CA GLY A 380 27.81 -26.93 0.90
C GLY A 380 28.53 -26.36 2.13
N LYS A 381 27.85 -25.43 2.80
CA LYS A 381 27.89 -25.19 4.25
C LYS A 381 26.73 -24.25 4.62
N THR A 382 25.58 -24.85 4.94
CA THR A 382 24.36 -24.14 5.32
C THR A 382 24.37 -23.84 6.82
N VAL A 383 24.71 -22.59 7.21
CA VAL A 383 24.61 -22.16 8.62
C VAL A 383 24.21 -20.67 8.73
N LEU A 384 23.10 -20.40 9.43
CA LEU A 384 22.72 -19.14 10.12
C LEU A 384 22.66 -17.80 9.33
N VAL A 385 21.70 -17.65 8.41
CA VAL A 385 20.81 -16.45 8.35
C VAL A 385 19.45 -16.86 7.77
N LYS A 386 18.50 -17.32 8.60
CA LYS A 386 17.15 -17.68 8.10
C LYS A 386 15.96 -17.40 9.04
N LYS A 387 16.18 -16.99 10.30
CA LYS A 387 15.15 -17.09 11.35
C LYS A 387 14.11 -15.96 11.43
N ASN A 388 14.21 -14.91 10.60
CA ASN A 388 13.32 -13.72 10.68
C ASN A 388 12.57 -13.40 9.37
N MET A 389 12.45 -14.33 8.42
CA MET A 389 11.72 -14.09 7.15
C MET A 389 10.81 -15.24 6.69
N GLU A 390 10.56 -16.26 7.51
CA GLU A 390 9.82 -17.47 7.08
C GLU A 390 8.28 -17.31 7.04
N ASN A 391 7.72 -16.15 7.42
CA ASN A 391 6.27 -15.90 7.41
C ASN A 391 5.72 -15.24 6.11
N TYR A 392 6.46 -15.28 5.00
CA TYR A 392 6.10 -14.53 3.78
C TYR A 392 5.91 -15.34 2.48
N ASN A 393 6.06 -16.67 2.52
CA ASN A 393 5.67 -17.57 1.41
C ASN A 393 5.49 -19.01 1.94
N ASP A 394 4.30 -19.32 2.47
CA ASP A 394 3.85 -20.70 2.68
C ASP A 394 2.48 -20.89 1.99
N PRO A 395 2.37 -21.76 0.96
CA PRO A 395 1.13 -22.06 0.27
C PRO A 395 0.46 -23.32 0.83
N HIS A 396 0.11 -23.31 2.11
CA HIS A 396 -0.65 -24.38 2.81
C HIS A 396 -1.72 -23.81 3.74
#